data_AF-A0A6J4J988-F1
#
_entry.id   AF-A0A6J4J988-F1
#
_cell.length_a   1.000
_cell.length_b   1.000
_cell.length_c   1.000
_cell.angle_alpha   90.00
_cell.angle_beta   90.00
_cell.angle_gamma   90.00
#
_symmetry.space_group_name_H-M   'P 1'
#
loop_
_entity.id
_entity.type
_entity.pdbx_description
1 polymer ?
#
loop_
_entity_poly.entity_id
_entity_poly.type
_entity_poly.pdbx_seq_one_letter_code
_entity_poly.pdbx_strand_id
1 'polypeptide(L)'
;AIINDDLLAGMKVVGDLFGSGQMQLPFVLQSAEVMKAAVRHLEPHMEKADQGGKGTVILATVKGDVHDIGKNLVDIILTNNGYRCVNIGIKQPVENVIRAAQENNADAIGLSGLLVKSTVIMREDLEELNARGLAHYPVLLGGAALTRGYVEQDLRAVYRGKVFYGADAFDGLRLMDEVMGHRPPSDGYMLSLHRGRAGSATRAAVALPDEEPQVPVAPPAGDEENRQDRGAAGDGMLSERSRSRVPAECFTFTERSAVAPDAPIPTPPFYGTRVVDDIDLRDVFPYVNEIALFRGQWQFRRGNLSDEEFQALTEKEVRPLFRSWQERVIAENILRPRVVYGYFPANSDKNDLIVYHPDDPDREFVRFTFPRQRENRRLCLADFFAPVDSGRKDVAAFHLVTVGRHASEYARELFARDQYRDYLYLHGLSVETAEGMAEYWHKRIREELGIGGEDSPVVRDLFAQRYRGSRYSFGYPACPRLEDQEKLFALLEPGRIDVTLSDEYQLDPEQSTSALIVHHPEAKYFGVK
;
A
#
# COMPACT_ATOMS: atom_id res chain seq x y z
N ALA A 1 -33.96 12.52 10.76
CA ALA A 1 -33.58 13.94 10.87
C ALA A 1 -32.08 14.05 11.12
N ILE A 2 -31.59 13.90 12.36
CA ILE A 2 -30.18 14.16 12.73
C ILE A 2 -29.14 13.50 11.80
N ILE A 3 -29.27 12.21 11.50
CA ILE A 3 -28.31 11.52 10.61
C ILE A 3 -28.35 12.12 9.18
N ASN A 4 -29.54 12.40 8.66
CA ASN A 4 -29.74 12.74 7.25
C ASN A 4 -29.46 14.20 6.96
N ASP A 5 -29.93 15.07 7.86
CA ASP A 5 -29.97 16.50 7.62
C ASP A 5 -28.69 17.15 8.16
N ASP A 6 -28.18 16.66 9.30
CA ASP A 6 -27.01 17.25 9.96
C ASP A 6 -25.72 16.47 9.65
N LEU A 7 -25.69 15.15 9.95
CA LEU A 7 -24.45 14.37 9.81
C LEU A 7 -24.02 14.20 8.35
N LEU A 8 -24.93 13.84 7.44
CA LEU A 8 -24.60 13.72 6.02
C LEU A 8 -24.25 15.07 5.38
N ALA A 9 -24.93 16.16 5.78
CA ALA A 9 -24.58 17.50 5.30
C ALA A 9 -23.17 17.90 5.75
N GLY A 10 -22.82 17.64 7.01
CA GLY A 10 -21.47 17.84 7.53
C GLY A 10 -20.42 17.04 6.74
N MET A 11 -20.70 15.76 6.46
CA MET A 11 -19.78 14.93 5.66
C MET A 11 -19.65 15.39 4.21
N LYS A 12 -20.71 15.96 3.62
CA LYS A 12 -20.62 16.59 2.30
C LYS A 12 -19.65 17.77 2.31
N VAL A 13 -19.74 18.66 3.31
CA VAL A 13 -18.81 19.79 3.46
C VAL A 13 -17.37 19.29 3.62
N VAL A 14 -17.15 18.24 4.43
CA VAL A 14 -15.83 17.59 4.57
C VAL A 14 -15.31 17.10 3.21
N GLY A 15 -16.15 16.44 2.42
CA GLY A 15 -15.82 15.98 1.08
C GLY A 15 -15.46 17.11 0.13
N ASP A 16 -16.23 18.20 0.13
CA ASP A 16 -15.99 19.38 -0.72
C ASP A 16 -14.67 20.09 -0.33
N LEU A 17 -14.38 20.22 0.97
CA LEU A 17 -13.14 20.81 1.46
C LEU A 17 -11.91 19.94 1.16
N PHE A 18 -12.03 18.62 1.29
CA PHE A 18 -10.97 17.69 0.91
C PHE A 18 -10.70 17.72 -0.60
N GLY A 19 -11.77 17.66 -1.41
CA GLY A 19 -11.68 17.69 -2.87
C GLY A 19 -11.10 19.00 -3.42
N SER A 20 -11.33 20.12 -2.74
CA SER A 20 -10.73 21.42 -3.08
C SER A 20 -9.33 21.65 -2.50
N GLY A 21 -8.79 20.69 -1.76
CA GLY A 21 -7.46 20.77 -1.13
C GLY A 21 -7.38 21.70 0.08
N GLN A 22 -8.53 22.12 0.63
CA GLN A 22 -8.63 22.98 1.82
C GLN A 22 -8.62 22.17 3.13
N MET A 23 -8.80 20.84 3.06
CA MET A 23 -8.76 19.94 4.21
C MET A 23 -7.79 18.79 3.94
N GLN A 24 -7.02 18.39 4.96
CA GLN A 24 -6.08 17.27 4.90
C GLN A 24 -6.76 15.96 5.30
N LEU A 25 -6.25 14.82 4.80
CA LEU A 25 -6.82 13.50 5.07
C LEU A 25 -7.00 13.19 6.56
N PRO A 26 -6.07 13.53 7.48
CA PRO A 26 -6.27 13.22 8.89
C PRO A 26 -7.51 13.89 9.50
N PHE A 27 -7.90 15.07 9.01
CA PHE A 27 -9.11 15.76 9.45
C PHE A 27 -10.37 15.11 8.87
N VAL A 28 -10.31 14.61 7.63
CA VAL A 28 -11.40 13.82 7.03
C VAL A 28 -11.65 12.56 7.83
N LEU A 29 -10.58 11.85 8.22
CA LEU A 29 -10.69 10.66 9.06
C LEU A 29 -11.30 11.02 10.41
N GLN A 30 -10.83 12.09 11.07
CA GLN A 30 -11.43 12.56 12.32
C GLN A 30 -12.92 12.89 12.18
N SER A 31 -13.36 13.50 11.09
CA SER A 31 -14.78 13.73 10.83
C SER A 31 -15.56 12.43 10.68
N ALA A 32 -14.98 11.41 10.05
CA ALA A 32 -15.58 10.08 9.96
C ALA A 32 -15.69 9.40 11.34
N GLU A 33 -14.71 9.58 12.23
CA GLU A 33 -14.77 9.09 13.63
C GLU A 33 -15.96 9.72 14.37
N VAL A 34 -16.13 11.05 14.25
CA VAL A 34 -17.26 11.77 14.85
C VAL A 34 -18.59 11.30 14.28
N MET A 35 -18.69 11.12 12.95
CA MET A 35 -19.88 10.58 12.30
C MET A 35 -20.24 9.21 12.86
N LYS A 36 -19.26 8.29 12.97
CA LYS A 36 -19.49 6.93 13.45
C LYS A 36 -19.89 6.90 14.92
N ALA A 37 -19.24 7.72 15.76
CA ALA A 37 -19.62 7.87 17.17
C ALA A 37 -21.06 8.40 17.32
N ALA A 38 -21.45 9.40 16.52
CA ALA A 38 -22.80 9.96 16.53
C ALA A 38 -23.84 8.93 16.08
N VAL A 39 -23.59 8.21 14.98
CA VAL A 39 -24.51 7.15 14.50
C VAL A 39 -24.67 6.05 15.53
N ARG A 40 -23.58 5.55 16.14
CA ARG A 40 -23.63 4.54 17.20
C ARG A 40 -24.46 5.00 18.40
N HIS A 41 -24.36 6.28 18.77
CA HIS A 41 -25.15 6.83 19.86
C HIS A 41 -26.63 6.93 19.51
N LEU A 42 -26.96 7.28 18.26
CA LEU A 42 -28.33 7.47 17.80
C LEU A 42 -29.05 6.15 17.51
N GLU A 43 -28.33 5.10 17.10
CA GLU A 43 -28.88 3.81 16.69
C GLU A 43 -29.90 3.20 17.69
N PRO A 44 -29.66 3.18 19.02
CA PRO A 44 -30.63 2.65 19.99
C PRO A 44 -31.91 3.48 20.12
N HIS A 45 -31.88 4.74 19.69
CA HIS A 45 -32.99 5.69 19.78
C HIS A 45 -33.83 5.77 18.51
N MET A 46 -33.43 5.06 17.45
CA MET A 46 -34.19 5.00 16.21
C MET A 46 -35.39 4.06 16.39
N GLU A 47 -36.58 4.54 16.00
CA GLU A 47 -37.76 3.67 15.93
C GLU A 47 -37.49 2.55 14.92
N LYS A 48 -37.54 1.31 15.42
CA LYS A 48 -37.52 0.13 14.56
C LYS A 48 -38.93 -0.06 14.04
N ALA A 49 -39.15 0.10 12.72
CA ALA A 49 -40.38 -0.43 12.14
C ALA A 49 -40.42 -1.96 12.36
N ASP A 50 -41.62 -2.53 12.48
CA ASP A 50 -41.80 -3.97 12.73
C ASP A 50 -40.85 -4.81 11.86
N GLN A 51 -39.99 -5.58 12.52
CA GLN A 51 -38.95 -6.36 11.86
C GLN A 51 -39.58 -7.57 11.17
N GLY A 52 -39.39 -7.64 9.85
CA GLY A 52 -39.65 -8.84 9.07
C GLY A 52 -40.98 -8.76 8.30
N GLY A 53 -40.86 -8.63 6.98
CA GLY A 53 -41.99 -8.81 6.07
C GLY A 53 -41.76 -8.24 4.67
N LYS A 54 -40.82 -7.30 4.48
CA LYS A 54 -40.62 -6.65 3.18
C LYS A 54 -39.65 -7.36 2.23
N GLY A 55 -38.68 -8.11 2.76
CA GLY A 55 -37.67 -8.84 1.99
C GLY A 55 -36.35 -9.01 2.75
N THR A 56 -35.44 -9.81 2.21
CA THR A 56 -34.10 -10.11 2.76
C THR A 56 -33.01 -9.65 1.81
N VAL A 57 -31.96 -8.99 2.32
CA VAL A 57 -30.82 -8.52 1.52
C VAL A 57 -29.49 -8.95 2.15
N ILE A 58 -28.55 -9.41 1.33
CA ILE A 58 -27.16 -9.59 1.75
C ILE A 58 -26.41 -8.28 1.54
N LEU A 59 -25.64 -7.83 2.53
CA LEU A 59 -24.77 -6.65 2.40
C LEU A 59 -23.30 -7.07 2.60
N ALA A 60 -22.45 -6.72 1.65
CA ALA A 60 -21.02 -7.05 1.70
C ALA A 60 -20.15 -5.92 1.14
N THR A 61 -19.00 -5.67 1.76
CA THR A 61 -17.92 -4.91 1.10
C THR A 61 -17.03 -5.90 0.36
N VAL A 62 -16.79 -5.64 -0.92
CA VAL A 62 -16.16 -6.58 -1.85
C VAL A 62 -14.70 -6.92 -1.48
N LYS A 63 -14.18 -7.99 -2.09
CA LYS A 63 -12.82 -8.48 -1.85
C LYS A 63 -11.79 -7.37 -2.00
N GLY A 64 -10.89 -7.28 -1.01
CA GLY A 64 -9.81 -6.29 -1.01
C GLY A 64 -10.22 -4.90 -0.54
N ASP A 65 -11.51 -4.64 -0.27
CA ASP A 65 -12.00 -3.36 0.23
C ASP A 65 -12.42 -3.47 1.71
N VAL A 66 -12.08 -2.44 2.49
CA VAL A 66 -12.26 -2.38 3.95
C VAL A 66 -13.28 -1.36 4.41
N HIS A 67 -13.77 -0.53 3.50
CA HIS A 67 -14.64 0.57 3.85
C HIS A 67 -16.08 0.07 3.99
N ASP A 68 -16.71 0.37 5.13
CA ASP A 68 -18.02 -0.18 5.47
C ASP A 68 -19.02 0.84 6.02
N ILE A 69 -18.64 2.12 6.11
CA ILE A 69 -19.51 3.18 6.66
C ILE A 69 -20.82 3.27 5.87
N GLY A 70 -20.72 3.40 4.54
CA GLY A 70 -21.90 3.49 3.66
C GLY A 70 -22.76 2.22 3.73
N LYS A 71 -22.12 1.03 3.73
CA LYS A 71 -22.80 -0.26 3.87
C LYS A 71 -23.57 -0.36 5.19
N ASN A 72 -22.96 0.03 6.31
CA ASN A 72 -23.60 -0.04 7.62
C ASN A 72 -24.74 0.97 7.74
N LEU A 73 -24.63 2.13 7.08
CA LEU A 73 -25.77 3.05 6.99
C LEU A 73 -26.94 2.45 6.19
N VAL A 74 -26.67 1.78 5.06
CA VAL A 74 -27.68 1.06 4.29
C VAL A 74 -28.33 -0.03 5.14
N ASP A 75 -27.54 -0.82 5.87
CA ASP A 75 -28.00 -1.85 6.79
C ASP A 75 -29.00 -1.29 7.82
N ILE A 76 -28.61 -0.24 8.53
CA ILE A 76 -29.45 0.44 9.54
C ILE A 76 -30.76 0.94 8.90
N ILE A 77 -30.68 1.60 7.74
CA ILE A 77 -31.87 2.17 7.08
C ILE A 77 -32.82 1.06 6.63
N LEU A 78 -32.33 0.03 5.96
CA LEU A 78 -33.15 -1.07 5.47
C LEU A 78 -33.78 -1.86 6.62
N THR A 79 -32.98 -2.17 7.66
CA THR A 79 -33.47 -2.85 8.86
C THR A 79 -34.56 -2.05 9.56
N ASN A 80 -34.38 -0.73 9.69
CA ASN A 80 -35.39 0.16 10.28
C ASN A 80 -36.64 0.33 9.42
N ASN A 81 -36.62 -0.09 8.15
CA ASN A 81 -37.76 0.01 7.23
C ASN A 81 -38.44 -1.35 6.95
N GLY A 82 -38.13 -2.37 7.75
CA GLY A 82 -38.83 -3.68 7.73
C GLY A 82 -38.19 -4.74 6.83
N TYR A 83 -36.96 -4.49 6.34
CA TYR A 83 -36.16 -5.50 5.63
C TYR A 83 -35.30 -6.31 6.61
N ARG A 84 -35.00 -7.56 6.26
CA ARG A 84 -33.98 -8.36 6.94
C ARG A 84 -32.64 -8.14 6.24
N CYS A 85 -31.69 -7.52 6.92
CA CYS A 85 -30.33 -7.35 6.41
C CYS A 85 -29.40 -8.42 6.98
N VAL A 86 -28.62 -9.07 6.11
CA VAL A 86 -27.56 -10.00 6.49
C VAL A 86 -26.25 -9.40 6.03
N ASN A 87 -25.61 -8.68 6.94
CA ASN A 87 -24.36 -7.98 6.71
C ASN A 87 -23.17 -8.90 7.00
N ILE A 88 -22.46 -9.32 5.96
CA ILE A 88 -21.34 -10.28 6.07
C ILE A 88 -19.97 -9.60 6.18
N GLY A 89 -19.94 -8.28 6.40
CA GLY A 89 -18.72 -7.54 6.71
C GLY A 89 -17.91 -7.12 5.48
N ILE A 90 -16.59 -7.06 5.65
CA ILE A 90 -15.64 -6.48 4.69
C ILE A 90 -14.70 -7.51 4.07
N LYS A 91 -14.01 -7.12 2.98
CA LYS A 91 -13.08 -7.97 2.24
C LYS A 91 -13.71 -9.31 1.79
N GLN A 92 -14.99 -9.31 1.43
CA GLN A 92 -15.72 -10.55 1.15
C GLN A 92 -15.48 -11.02 -0.28
N PRO A 93 -14.92 -12.23 -0.49
CA PRO A 93 -14.94 -12.89 -1.81
C PRO A 93 -16.37 -13.22 -2.24
N VAL A 94 -16.61 -13.27 -3.55
CA VAL A 94 -17.93 -13.56 -4.13
C VAL A 94 -18.50 -14.89 -3.62
N GLU A 95 -17.66 -15.90 -3.35
CA GLU A 95 -18.08 -17.18 -2.77
C GLU A 95 -18.81 -17.00 -1.44
N ASN A 96 -18.35 -16.09 -0.58
CA ASN A 96 -18.98 -15.82 0.71
C ASN A 96 -20.32 -15.10 0.52
N VAL A 97 -20.39 -14.17 -0.44
CA VAL A 97 -21.63 -13.45 -0.79
C VAL A 97 -22.68 -14.43 -1.29
N ILE A 98 -22.31 -15.31 -2.22
CA ILE A 98 -23.21 -16.34 -2.80
C ILE A 98 -23.69 -17.30 -1.71
N ARG A 99 -22.77 -17.81 -0.88
CA ARG A 99 -23.11 -18.71 0.21
C ARG A 99 -24.11 -18.05 1.16
N ALA A 100 -23.85 -16.81 1.57
CA ALA A 100 -24.76 -16.07 2.44
C ALA A 100 -26.13 -15.83 1.80
N ALA A 101 -26.18 -15.50 0.51
CA ALA A 101 -27.43 -15.29 -0.22
C ALA A 101 -28.29 -16.56 -0.28
N GLN A 102 -27.68 -17.72 -0.51
CA GLN A 102 -28.37 -19.01 -0.56
C GLN A 102 -28.82 -19.46 0.83
N GLU A 103 -27.94 -19.41 1.83
CA GLU A 103 -28.23 -19.83 3.21
C GLU A 103 -29.36 -19.01 3.84
N ASN A 104 -29.47 -17.73 3.47
CA ASN A 104 -30.46 -16.82 4.02
C ASN A 104 -31.69 -16.63 3.13
N ASN A 105 -31.79 -17.33 2.01
CA ASN A 105 -32.85 -17.15 1.01
C ASN A 105 -33.04 -15.67 0.66
N ALA A 106 -31.95 -14.98 0.33
CA ALA A 106 -31.97 -13.55 0.08
C ALA A 106 -32.83 -13.20 -1.14
N ASP A 107 -33.50 -12.06 -1.10
CA ASP A 107 -34.25 -11.50 -2.22
C ASP A 107 -33.37 -10.58 -3.08
N ALA A 108 -32.30 -10.02 -2.51
CA ALA A 108 -31.34 -9.15 -3.20
C ALA A 108 -29.92 -9.25 -2.62
N ILE A 109 -28.93 -8.82 -3.42
CA ILE A 109 -27.53 -8.70 -3.02
C ILE A 109 -27.12 -7.23 -3.12
N GLY A 110 -26.56 -6.68 -2.05
CA GLY A 110 -25.96 -5.35 -2.00
C GLY A 110 -24.44 -5.43 -1.85
N LEU A 111 -23.71 -4.87 -2.81
CA LEU A 111 -22.24 -4.80 -2.78
C LEU A 111 -21.78 -3.35 -2.60
N SER A 112 -20.81 -3.17 -1.71
CA SER A 112 -20.22 -1.88 -1.38
C SER A 112 -18.74 -1.83 -1.72
N GLY A 113 -18.27 -0.68 -2.22
CA GLY A 113 -16.87 -0.42 -2.50
C GLY A 113 -16.54 1.08 -2.50
N LEU A 114 -15.43 1.45 -1.86
CA LEU A 114 -14.90 2.82 -1.85
C LEU A 114 -13.72 2.97 -2.81
N LEU A 115 -12.95 1.90 -3.01
CA LEU A 115 -11.77 1.94 -3.87
C LEU A 115 -12.15 1.70 -5.32
N VAL A 116 -11.34 2.22 -6.24
CA VAL A 116 -11.71 2.08 -7.65
C VAL A 116 -11.34 0.73 -8.23
N LYS A 117 -10.43 -0.01 -7.58
CA LYS A 117 -10.26 -1.44 -7.82
C LYS A 117 -11.53 -2.25 -7.48
N SER A 118 -12.34 -1.77 -6.55
CA SER A 118 -13.59 -2.43 -6.14
C SER A 118 -14.62 -2.44 -7.28
N THR A 119 -14.56 -1.52 -8.24
CA THR A 119 -15.47 -1.52 -9.40
C THR A 119 -15.19 -2.70 -10.32
N VAL A 120 -13.91 -3.05 -10.51
CA VAL A 120 -13.46 -4.22 -11.27
C VAL A 120 -13.88 -5.50 -10.56
N ILE A 121 -13.65 -5.58 -9.24
CA ILE A 121 -14.09 -6.73 -8.43
C ILE A 121 -15.61 -6.91 -8.54
N MET A 122 -16.40 -5.83 -8.45
CA MET A 122 -17.86 -5.92 -8.61
C MET A 122 -18.26 -6.42 -10.00
N ARG A 123 -17.54 -6.07 -11.07
CA ARG A 123 -17.78 -6.63 -12.40
C ARG A 123 -17.51 -8.14 -12.42
N GLU A 124 -16.39 -8.57 -11.86
CA GLU A 124 -16.02 -10.00 -11.73
C GLU A 124 -17.05 -10.77 -10.90
N ASP A 125 -17.53 -10.18 -9.80
CA ASP A 125 -18.58 -10.76 -8.96
C ASP A 125 -19.88 -11.00 -9.76
N LEU A 126 -20.27 -10.05 -10.63
CA LEU A 126 -21.43 -10.20 -11.52
C LEU A 126 -21.22 -11.26 -12.61
N GLU A 127 -20.02 -11.37 -13.17
CA GLU A 127 -19.66 -12.40 -14.13
C GLU A 127 -19.71 -13.80 -13.49
N GLU A 128 -19.26 -13.92 -12.25
CA GLU A 128 -19.31 -15.18 -11.50
C GLU A 128 -20.77 -15.57 -11.17
N LEU A 129 -21.60 -14.61 -10.77
CA LEU A 129 -23.04 -14.85 -10.59
C LEU A 129 -23.70 -15.34 -11.88
N ASN A 130 -23.35 -14.77 -13.03
CA ASN A 130 -23.80 -15.25 -14.34
C ASN A 130 -23.32 -16.68 -14.62
N ALA A 131 -22.04 -16.96 -14.41
CA ALA A 131 -21.42 -18.26 -14.69
C ALA A 131 -22.07 -19.38 -13.87
N ARG A 132 -22.47 -19.09 -12.63
CA ARG A 132 -23.18 -20.02 -11.74
C ARG A 132 -24.70 -20.06 -11.94
N GLY A 133 -25.25 -19.32 -12.90
CA GLY A 133 -26.70 -19.27 -13.14
C GLY A 133 -27.50 -18.56 -12.05
N LEU A 134 -26.85 -17.69 -11.28
CA LEU A 134 -27.42 -16.95 -10.15
C LEU A 134 -27.93 -15.55 -10.53
N ALA A 135 -28.09 -15.28 -11.83
CA ALA A 135 -28.57 -14.01 -12.37
C ALA A 135 -30.02 -13.65 -11.97
N HIS A 136 -30.72 -14.52 -11.25
CA HIS A 136 -32.04 -14.23 -10.70
C HIS A 136 -31.99 -13.26 -9.52
N TYR A 137 -30.85 -13.12 -8.83
CA TYR A 137 -30.69 -12.13 -7.78
C TYR A 137 -30.59 -10.71 -8.36
N PRO A 138 -31.47 -9.77 -7.95
CA PRO A 138 -31.24 -8.34 -8.12
C PRO A 138 -30.00 -7.91 -7.34
N VAL A 139 -29.11 -7.15 -8.00
CA VAL A 139 -27.87 -6.64 -7.40
C VAL A 139 -27.92 -5.13 -7.27
N LEU A 140 -27.74 -4.62 -6.05
CA LEU A 140 -27.60 -3.20 -5.74
C LEU A 140 -26.11 -2.92 -5.53
N LEU A 141 -25.55 -2.00 -6.32
CA LEU A 141 -24.15 -1.59 -6.23
C LEU A 141 -24.08 -0.16 -5.70
N GLY A 142 -23.28 0.07 -4.68
CA GLY A 142 -23.09 1.39 -4.07
C GLY A 142 -21.71 1.61 -3.48
N GLY A 143 -21.42 2.86 -3.13
CA GLY A 143 -20.11 3.28 -2.59
C GLY A 143 -19.39 4.27 -3.52
N ALA A 144 -18.45 5.04 -2.95
CA ALA A 144 -17.97 6.29 -3.55
C ALA A 144 -17.22 6.11 -4.88
N ALA A 145 -16.70 4.91 -5.17
CA ALA A 145 -16.01 4.63 -6.42
C ALA A 145 -16.96 4.42 -7.62
N LEU A 146 -18.24 4.15 -7.38
CA LEU A 146 -19.21 3.84 -8.42
C LEU A 146 -19.88 5.10 -8.95
N THR A 147 -20.20 5.09 -10.24
CA THR A 147 -21.04 6.10 -10.87
C THR A 147 -22.28 5.45 -11.47
N ARG A 148 -23.36 6.23 -11.58
CA ARG A 148 -24.60 5.76 -12.22
C ARG A 148 -24.37 5.24 -13.64
N GLY A 149 -23.53 5.94 -14.42
CA GLY A 149 -23.20 5.55 -15.79
C GLY A 149 -22.55 4.17 -15.86
N TYR A 150 -21.50 3.96 -15.05
CA TYR A 150 -20.79 2.68 -15.02
C TYR A 150 -21.69 1.50 -14.64
N VAL A 151 -22.51 1.67 -13.60
CA VAL A 151 -23.38 0.58 -13.12
C VAL A 151 -24.55 0.31 -14.08
N GLU A 152 -25.25 1.35 -14.53
CA GLU A 152 -26.50 1.19 -15.28
C GLU A 152 -26.28 1.04 -16.79
N GLN A 153 -25.06 1.27 -17.30
CA GLN A 153 -24.68 1.04 -18.69
C GLN A 153 -23.72 -0.14 -18.83
N ASP A 154 -22.52 -0.04 -18.23
CA ASP A 154 -21.46 -1.02 -18.46
C ASP A 154 -21.73 -2.33 -17.74
N LEU A 155 -21.94 -2.29 -16.42
CA LEU A 155 -22.20 -3.51 -15.64
C LEU A 155 -23.54 -4.16 -16.00
N ARG A 156 -24.50 -3.37 -16.48
CA ARG A 156 -25.78 -3.87 -16.99
C ARG A 156 -25.62 -4.61 -18.32
N ALA A 157 -24.62 -4.30 -19.14
CA ALA A 157 -24.30 -5.07 -20.34
C ALA A 157 -23.66 -6.43 -19.99
N VAL A 158 -23.02 -6.53 -18.82
CA VAL A 158 -22.34 -7.74 -18.34
C VAL A 158 -23.30 -8.66 -17.59
N TYR A 159 -24.09 -8.15 -16.64
CA TYR A 159 -24.96 -8.96 -15.80
C TYR A 159 -26.28 -9.31 -16.48
N ARG A 160 -26.65 -10.60 -16.51
CA ARG A 160 -27.91 -11.06 -17.13
C ARG A 160 -29.14 -10.73 -16.28
N GLY A 161 -28.93 -10.46 -15.00
CA GLY A 161 -29.97 -10.10 -14.03
C GLY A 161 -30.25 -8.59 -13.98
N LYS A 162 -30.94 -8.17 -12.91
CA LYS A 162 -31.16 -6.74 -12.65
C LYS A 162 -30.00 -6.19 -11.82
N VAL A 163 -29.37 -5.12 -12.29
CA VAL A 163 -28.36 -4.36 -11.53
C VAL A 163 -28.82 -2.91 -11.36
N PHE A 164 -28.62 -2.36 -10.16
CA PHE A 164 -29.06 -1.02 -9.77
C PHE A 164 -27.93 -0.25 -9.12
N TYR A 165 -27.86 1.05 -9.39
CA TYR A 165 -26.93 1.97 -8.71
C TYR A 165 -27.62 2.65 -7.53
N GLY A 166 -27.11 2.42 -6.31
CA GLY A 166 -27.51 3.15 -5.11
C GLY A 166 -26.55 4.30 -4.85
N ALA A 167 -27.01 5.54 -5.05
CA ALA A 167 -26.19 6.73 -4.81
C ALA A 167 -25.91 6.96 -3.30
N ASP A 168 -26.86 6.59 -2.46
CA ASP A 168 -26.79 6.69 -1.00
C ASP A 168 -27.72 5.66 -0.35
N ALA A 169 -27.79 5.68 0.98
CA ALA A 169 -28.55 4.69 1.74
C ALA A 169 -30.08 4.83 1.61
N PHE A 170 -30.60 6.01 1.27
CA PHE A 170 -32.03 6.20 0.96
C PHE A 170 -32.36 5.75 -0.46
N ASP A 171 -31.45 5.96 -1.41
CA ASP A 171 -31.59 5.37 -2.74
C ASP A 171 -31.57 3.83 -2.64
N GLY A 172 -30.74 3.26 -1.76
CA GLY A 172 -30.76 1.84 -1.40
C GLY A 172 -32.14 1.36 -0.90
N LEU A 173 -32.77 2.10 0.02
CA LEU A 173 -34.13 1.82 0.49
C LEU A 173 -35.17 1.90 -0.64
N ARG A 174 -35.12 2.98 -1.43
CA ARG A 174 -36.03 3.20 -2.55
C ARG A 174 -35.92 2.06 -3.58
N LEU A 175 -34.70 1.63 -3.87
CA LEU A 175 -34.42 0.52 -4.79
C LEU A 175 -34.90 -0.81 -4.24
N MET A 176 -34.73 -1.08 -2.94
CA MET A 176 -35.28 -2.28 -2.32
C MET A 176 -36.82 -2.30 -2.37
N ASP A 177 -37.49 -1.17 -2.12
CA ASP A 177 -38.95 -1.07 -2.27
C ASP A 177 -39.40 -1.32 -3.73
N GLU A 178 -38.62 -0.88 -4.70
CA GLU A 178 -38.85 -1.13 -6.14
C GLU A 178 -38.61 -2.61 -6.50
N VAL A 179 -37.52 -3.20 -6.01
CA VAL A 179 -37.16 -4.62 -6.23
C VAL A 179 -38.22 -5.55 -5.65
N MET A 180 -38.73 -5.24 -4.48
CA MET A 180 -39.74 -6.06 -3.79
C MET A 180 -41.18 -5.75 -4.20
N GLY A 181 -41.40 -4.79 -5.12
CA GLY A 181 -42.72 -4.46 -5.65
C GLY A 181 -43.61 -3.65 -4.71
N HIS A 182 -43.04 -3.07 -3.65
CA HIS A 182 -43.73 -2.14 -2.74
C HIS A 182 -43.87 -0.74 -3.33
N ARG A 183 -43.16 -0.44 -4.43
CA ARG A 183 -43.18 0.85 -5.14
C ARG A 183 -43.10 0.66 -6.66
N PRO A 184 -43.78 1.49 -7.48
CA PRO A 184 -43.62 1.45 -8.93
C PRO A 184 -42.19 1.81 -9.36
N PRO A 185 -41.70 1.26 -10.51
CA PRO A 185 -40.37 1.57 -11.03
C PRO A 185 -40.16 3.06 -11.30
N SER A 186 -38.97 3.56 -10.99
CA SER A 186 -38.63 4.97 -11.25
C SER A 186 -38.42 5.27 -12.74
N ASP A 187 -38.71 6.51 -13.18
CA ASP A 187 -38.57 6.93 -14.59
C ASP A 187 -37.16 6.73 -15.17
N GLY A 188 -36.12 6.81 -14.33
CA GLY A 188 -34.73 6.54 -14.73
C GLY A 188 -34.47 5.08 -15.12
N TYR A 189 -35.19 4.13 -14.50
CA TYR A 189 -35.16 2.72 -14.87
C TYR A 189 -35.89 2.46 -16.20
N MET A 190 -37.00 3.17 -16.46
CA MET A 190 -37.75 3.06 -17.71
C MET A 190 -37.01 3.70 -18.90
N LEU A 191 -36.34 4.84 -18.71
CA LEU A 191 -35.53 5.50 -19.75
C LEU A 191 -34.30 4.69 -20.16
N SER A 192 -33.65 3.98 -19.22
CA SER A 192 -32.51 3.10 -19.50
C SER A 192 -32.92 1.79 -20.19
N LEU A 193 -34.12 1.25 -19.87
CA LEU A 193 -34.70 0.09 -20.57
C LEU A 193 -34.96 0.35 -22.07
N HIS A 194 -35.33 1.57 -22.44
CA HIS A 194 -35.61 1.93 -23.83
C HIS A 194 -34.36 2.16 -24.69
N ARG A 195 -33.25 2.64 -24.10
CA ARG A 195 -31.98 2.84 -24.83
C ARG A 195 -31.25 1.53 -25.17
N GLY A 196 -31.41 0.47 -24.36
CA GLY A 196 -30.79 -0.83 -24.63
C GLY A 196 -31.32 -1.60 -25.86
N ARG A 197 -32.42 -1.15 -26.49
CA ARG A 197 -33.04 -1.80 -27.66
C ARG A 197 -32.82 -1.10 -29.00
N ALA A 198 -32.33 0.14 -29.01
CA ALA A 198 -32.17 0.93 -30.23
C ALA A 198 -30.70 1.33 -30.43
N GLY A 199 -29.91 0.48 -31.09
CA GLY A 199 -28.53 0.84 -31.45
C GLY A 199 -27.60 -0.34 -31.76
N SER A 200 -27.94 -1.16 -32.74
CA SER A 200 -26.97 -2.00 -33.45
C SER A 200 -26.72 -1.37 -34.82
N ALA A 201 -25.55 -0.73 -35.00
CA ALA A 201 -24.81 -0.56 -36.25
C ALA A 201 -23.89 0.69 -36.24
N THR A 202 -22.76 0.59 -35.52
CA THR A 202 -21.45 1.10 -35.97
C THR A 202 -20.38 0.57 -35.03
N ARG A 203 -19.50 -0.31 -35.55
CA ARG A 203 -18.27 -0.69 -34.86
C ARG A 203 -17.36 0.53 -34.79
N ALA A 204 -17.25 1.13 -33.61
CA ALA A 204 -16.06 1.83 -33.18
C ALA A 204 -15.50 1.05 -32.00
N ALA A 205 -14.26 0.57 -32.12
CA ALA A 205 -13.53 -0.02 -31.01
C ALA A 205 -13.38 1.07 -29.94
N VAL A 206 -14.18 0.98 -28.88
CA VAL A 206 -13.98 1.78 -27.68
C VAL A 206 -12.92 1.04 -26.88
N ALA A 207 -11.73 1.63 -26.82
CA ALA A 207 -10.64 1.14 -25.99
C ALA A 207 -11.14 0.97 -24.55
N LEU A 208 -10.81 -0.18 -23.96
CA LEU A 208 -10.88 -0.37 -22.52
C LEU A 208 -10.13 0.81 -21.86
N PRO A 209 -10.66 1.45 -20.81
CA PRO A 209 -9.86 2.33 -19.99
C PRO A 209 -8.83 1.46 -19.26
N ASP A 210 -7.65 1.33 -19.86
CA ASP A 210 -6.43 0.88 -19.19
C ASP A 210 -6.00 1.99 -18.24
N GLU A 211 -6.72 2.19 -17.14
CA GLU A 211 -6.24 2.98 -16.00
C GLU A 211 -7.16 2.78 -14.80
N GLU A 212 -6.64 2.07 -13.79
CA GLU A 212 -7.20 2.05 -12.43
C GLU A 212 -7.39 3.50 -11.96
N PRO A 213 -8.59 3.92 -11.54
CA PRO A 213 -8.79 5.31 -11.15
C PRO A 213 -8.02 5.61 -9.87
N GLN A 214 -7.01 6.45 -10.06
CA GLN A 214 -6.28 7.11 -9.01
C GLN A 214 -7.24 8.04 -8.27
N VAL A 215 -7.19 8.03 -6.94
CA VAL A 215 -7.63 9.17 -6.14
C VAL A 215 -7.01 10.41 -6.80
N PRO A 216 -7.76 11.47 -7.12
CA PRO A 216 -7.21 12.57 -7.91
C PRO A 216 -6.06 13.22 -7.12
N VAL A 217 -4.84 12.86 -7.49
CA VAL A 217 -3.68 13.72 -7.35
C VAL A 217 -3.65 14.46 -8.67
N ALA A 218 -4.09 15.71 -8.66
CA ALA A 218 -3.95 16.56 -9.83
C ALA A 218 -2.47 16.52 -10.30
N PRO A 219 -2.19 16.35 -11.60
CA PRO A 219 -0.84 16.54 -12.10
C PRO A 219 -0.45 18.01 -11.89
N PRO A 220 0.84 18.33 -11.67
CA PRO A 220 1.27 19.71 -11.68
C PRO A 220 0.98 20.29 -13.08
N ALA A 221 0.10 21.28 -13.14
CA ALA A 221 0.10 22.21 -14.27
C ALA A 221 1.45 22.96 -14.20
N GLY A 222 2.19 22.91 -15.30
CA GLY A 222 3.63 23.20 -15.33
C GLY A 222 4.00 24.64 -14.95
N ASP A 223 5.17 24.73 -14.32
CA ASP A 223 6.15 25.78 -14.61
C ASP A 223 7.27 25.12 -15.45
N GLU A 224 7.18 25.27 -16.77
CA GLU A 224 8.26 24.95 -17.69
C GLU A 224 9.33 26.04 -17.62
N GLU A 225 10.31 25.94 -16.70
CA GLU A 225 11.60 26.65 -16.84
C GLU A 225 12.66 26.15 -15.84
N ASN A 226 13.25 24.97 -16.10
CA ASN A 226 14.68 24.66 -15.89
C ASN A 226 14.94 23.15 -16.08
N ARG A 227 15.12 22.71 -17.33
CA ARG A 227 15.80 21.45 -17.63
C ARG A 227 17.26 21.73 -17.93
N GLN A 228 18.08 21.70 -16.89
CA GLN A 228 19.50 21.36 -17.00
C GLN A 228 20.02 20.89 -15.64
N ASP A 229 20.27 19.59 -15.57
CA ASP A 229 21.35 18.96 -14.81
C ASP A 229 21.36 19.12 -13.27
N ARG A 230 20.58 18.29 -12.55
CA ARG A 230 20.86 17.92 -11.14
C ARG A 230 20.45 16.48 -10.83
N GLY A 231 21.39 15.74 -10.25
CA GLY A 231 21.37 14.29 -10.02
C GLY A 231 20.34 13.77 -9.02
N ALA A 232 20.03 12.49 -9.22
CA ALA A 232 19.09 11.68 -8.45
C ALA A 232 19.47 11.56 -6.97
N ALA A 233 18.62 12.11 -6.11
CA ALA A 233 18.66 11.93 -4.66
C ALA A 233 17.22 11.98 -4.14
N GLY A 234 16.81 10.93 -3.43
CA GLY A 234 15.54 10.85 -2.71
C GLY A 234 14.37 10.29 -3.52
N ASP A 235 14.31 8.96 -3.68
CA ASP A 235 13.09 8.27 -4.15
C ASP A 235 12.48 7.54 -2.96
N GLY A 236 11.65 8.28 -2.22
CA GLY A 236 10.75 7.72 -1.22
C GLY A 236 9.53 7.13 -1.92
N MET A 237 9.20 5.88 -1.58
CA MET A 237 7.90 5.26 -1.81
C MET A 237 7.41 5.32 -3.27
N LEU A 238 8.08 4.57 -4.15
CA LEU A 238 7.52 4.24 -5.46
C LEU A 238 6.32 3.31 -5.25
N SER A 239 5.14 3.76 -5.71
CA SER A 239 3.93 2.94 -5.79
C SER A 239 4.20 1.63 -6.54
N GLU A 240 3.57 0.53 -6.09
CA GLU A 240 3.67 -0.83 -6.66
C GLU A 240 3.45 -0.93 -8.18
N ARG A 241 2.92 0.11 -8.83
CA ARG A 241 2.57 0.16 -10.25
C ARG A 241 3.74 0.27 -11.23
N SER A 242 4.99 0.34 -10.78
CA SER A 242 6.17 0.47 -11.68
C SER A 242 7.25 -0.60 -11.49
N ARG A 243 6.86 -1.85 -11.20
CA ARG A 243 7.76 -2.99 -11.48
C ARG A 243 7.72 -3.29 -12.98
N SER A 244 8.35 -2.43 -13.78
CA SER A 244 8.68 -2.77 -15.17
C SER A 244 9.41 -4.11 -15.17
N ARG A 245 8.84 -5.12 -15.83
CA ARG A 245 9.39 -6.47 -15.84
C ARG A 245 10.72 -6.42 -16.60
N VAL A 246 11.83 -6.48 -15.85
CA VAL A 246 13.18 -6.42 -16.43
C VAL A 246 13.32 -7.54 -17.49
N PRO A 247 13.73 -7.22 -18.73
CA PRO A 247 13.86 -8.22 -19.79
C PRO A 247 14.76 -9.39 -19.38
N ALA A 248 14.37 -10.63 -19.74
CA ALA A 248 15.13 -11.83 -19.40
C ALA A 248 16.59 -11.78 -19.92
N GLU A 249 16.80 -11.14 -21.06
CA GLU A 249 18.12 -10.92 -21.66
C GLU A 249 19.07 -10.13 -20.76
N CYS A 250 18.55 -9.25 -19.90
CA CYS A 250 19.37 -8.50 -18.95
C CYS A 250 20.01 -9.41 -17.90
N PHE A 251 19.46 -10.60 -17.65
CA PHE A 251 20.08 -11.59 -16.76
C PHE A 251 21.16 -12.42 -17.46
N THR A 252 21.12 -12.53 -18.79
CA THR A 252 22.07 -13.32 -19.60
C THR A 252 23.14 -12.50 -20.30
N PHE A 253 22.97 -11.17 -20.39
CA PHE A 253 23.98 -10.27 -20.95
C PHE A 253 25.11 -10.06 -19.93
N THR A 254 26.35 -10.40 -20.28
CA THR A 254 27.48 -10.48 -19.33
C THR A 254 28.66 -9.57 -19.65
N GLU A 255 28.50 -8.59 -20.56
CA GLU A 255 29.55 -7.61 -20.81
C GLU A 255 29.69 -6.68 -19.60
N ARG A 256 30.81 -6.78 -18.87
CA ARG A 256 31.03 -6.08 -17.60
C ARG A 256 30.94 -4.56 -17.76
N SER A 257 30.46 -3.87 -16.72
CA SER A 257 30.53 -2.41 -16.63
C SER A 257 31.96 -1.90 -16.49
N ALA A 258 32.11 -0.57 -16.60
CA ALA A 258 33.37 0.13 -16.34
C ALA A 258 33.64 0.40 -14.84
N VAL A 259 32.93 -0.27 -13.92
CA VAL A 259 33.19 -0.18 -12.47
C VAL A 259 34.60 -0.69 -12.18
N ALA A 260 35.36 0.07 -11.38
CA ALA A 260 36.74 -0.26 -11.04
C ALA A 260 36.82 -1.63 -10.35
N PRO A 261 37.56 -2.62 -10.89
CA PRO A 261 37.59 -3.95 -10.31
C PRO A 261 38.46 -4.02 -9.05
N ASP A 262 39.34 -3.06 -8.81
CA ASP A 262 40.44 -3.10 -7.83
C ASP A 262 40.21 -2.23 -6.58
N ALA A 263 38.98 -1.75 -6.35
CA ALA A 263 38.67 -0.94 -5.17
C ALA A 263 39.08 -1.60 -3.83
N PRO A 264 39.43 -0.80 -2.79
CA PRO A 264 39.79 -1.33 -1.48
C PRO A 264 38.64 -2.11 -0.83
N ILE A 265 38.91 -3.36 -0.46
CA ILE A 265 37.98 -4.26 0.22
C ILE A 265 38.11 -4.05 1.74
N PRO A 266 37.05 -3.61 2.45
CA PRO A 266 37.09 -3.47 3.89
C PRO A 266 37.15 -4.82 4.60
N THR A 267 37.70 -4.85 5.81
CA THR A 267 37.68 -6.05 6.66
C THR A 267 36.48 -5.99 7.59
N PRO A 268 35.54 -6.94 7.55
CA PRO A 268 34.41 -6.94 8.48
C PRO A 268 34.88 -7.32 9.89
N PRO A 269 34.16 -6.86 10.94
CA PRO A 269 34.50 -7.20 12.32
C PRO A 269 34.27 -8.68 12.66
N PHE A 270 33.48 -9.41 11.86
CA PHE A 270 33.21 -10.83 11.96
C PHE A 270 32.67 -11.36 10.62
N TYR A 271 32.67 -12.68 10.45
CA TYR A 271 31.86 -13.36 9.41
C TYR A 271 30.70 -14.11 10.07
N GLY A 272 29.60 -14.27 9.33
CA GLY A 272 28.36 -14.85 9.84
C GLY A 272 27.38 -13.75 10.27
N THR A 273 26.52 -14.06 11.24
CA THR A 273 25.36 -13.22 11.57
C THR A 273 25.27 -12.86 13.04
N ARG A 274 24.65 -11.71 13.33
CA ARG A 274 24.31 -11.24 14.67
C ARG A 274 22.89 -10.69 14.69
N VAL A 275 22.26 -10.80 15.86
CA VAL A 275 20.98 -10.18 16.16
C VAL A 275 21.21 -9.06 17.16
N VAL A 276 20.51 -7.94 16.96
CA VAL A 276 20.43 -6.86 17.94
C VAL A 276 18.95 -6.52 18.15
N ASP A 277 18.52 -6.54 19.40
CA ASP A 277 17.11 -6.39 19.81
C ASP A 277 16.89 -5.33 20.90
N ASP A 278 17.96 -4.61 21.29
CA ASP A 278 17.98 -3.56 22.31
C ASP A 278 18.21 -2.16 21.70
N ILE A 279 17.58 -1.88 20.56
CA ILE A 279 17.74 -0.59 19.85
C ILE A 279 16.82 0.48 20.44
N ASP A 280 17.39 1.61 20.89
CA ASP A 280 16.59 2.77 21.30
C ASP A 280 16.02 3.48 20.06
N LEU A 281 14.69 3.59 20.01
CA LEU A 281 13.97 4.32 18.96
C LEU A 281 14.43 5.79 18.84
N ARG A 282 14.93 6.41 19.91
CA ARG A 282 15.48 7.77 19.89
C ARG A 282 16.69 7.91 18.97
N ASP A 283 17.46 6.84 18.79
CA ASP A 283 18.58 6.82 17.86
C ASP A 283 18.13 6.61 16.40
N VAL A 284 16.96 6.00 16.20
CA VAL A 284 16.39 5.68 14.88
C VAL A 284 15.62 6.88 14.31
N PHE A 285 14.88 7.60 15.15
CA PHE A 285 14.02 8.71 14.70
C PHE A 285 14.69 9.81 13.87
N PRO A 286 15.95 10.20 14.10
CA PRO A 286 16.65 11.15 13.22
C PRO A 286 16.75 10.67 11.76
N TYR A 287 16.66 9.37 11.51
CA TYR A 287 16.72 8.74 10.19
C TYR A 287 15.34 8.49 9.57
N VAL A 288 14.25 8.91 10.23
CA VAL A 288 12.92 8.90 9.62
C VAL A 288 12.83 10.02 8.58
N ASN A 289 12.41 9.69 7.36
CA ASN A 289 12.23 10.67 6.31
C ASN A 289 10.92 11.45 6.53
N GLU A 290 11.03 12.63 7.15
CA GLU A 290 9.87 13.49 7.44
C GLU A 290 9.07 13.89 6.20
N ILE A 291 9.69 14.00 5.02
CA ILE A 291 8.96 14.34 3.79
C ILE A 291 8.07 13.17 3.39
N ALA A 292 8.61 11.95 3.40
CA ALA A 292 7.86 10.73 3.10
C ALA A 292 6.77 10.49 4.16
N LEU A 293 7.08 10.67 5.45
CA LEU A 293 6.10 10.56 6.53
C LEU A 293 4.98 11.60 6.42
N PHE A 294 5.31 12.89 6.39
CA PHE A 294 4.30 13.94 6.50
C PHE A 294 3.46 14.07 5.23
N ARG A 295 4.10 14.05 4.05
CA ARG A 295 3.38 14.23 2.77
C ARG A 295 2.87 12.92 2.21
N GLY A 296 3.67 11.85 2.32
CA GLY A 296 3.35 10.54 1.78
C GLY A 296 2.42 9.76 2.70
N GLN A 297 2.83 9.43 3.91
CA GLN A 297 2.03 8.57 4.78
C GLN A 297 0.86 9.31 5.43
N TRP A 298 1.13 10.46 6.05
CA TRP A 298 0.15 11.24 6.80
C TRP A 298 -0.65 12.20 5.92
N GLN A 299 -0.27 12.33 4.65
CA GLN A 299 -1.03 13.03 3.63
C GLN A 299 -1.29 14.52 3.98
N PHE A 300 -0.36 15.15 4.71
CA PHE A 300 -0.28 16.61 4.82
C PHE A 300 0.29 17.15 3.51
N ARG A 301 -0.60 17.56 2.60
CA ARG A 301 -0.28 18.10 1.29
C ARG A 301 -0.31 19.63 1.32
N ARG A 302 0.49 20.26 0.46
CA ARG A 302 0.48 21.71 0.29
C ARG A 302 -0.91 22.23 -0.10
N GLY A 303 -1.59 21.54 -1.02
CA GLY A 303 -2.87 22.00 -1.55
C GLY A 303 -2.72 23.41 -2.14
N ASN A 304 -3.60 24.33 -1.71
CA ASN A 304 -3.62 25.72 -2.15
C ASN A 304 -2.77 26.67 -1.28
N LEU A 305 -2.08 26.15 -0.25
CA LEU A 305 -1.24 26.96 0.63
C LEU A 305 0.01 27.46 -0.09
N SER A 306 0.51 28.64 0.28
CA SER A 306 1.84 29.08 -0.11
C SER A 306 2.91 28.18 0.52
N ASP A 307 4.15 28.25 0.02
CA ASP A 307 5.26 27.48 0.59
C ASP A 307 5.54 27.91 2.05
N GLU A 308 5.44 29.21 2.35
CA GLU A 308 5.57 29.73 3.72
C GLU A 308 4.44 29.27 4.65
N GLU A 309 3.21 29.26 4.17
CA GLU A 309 2.05 28.81 4.93
C GLU A 309 2.14 27.31 5.23
N PHE A 310 2.52 26.51 4.24
CA PHE A 310 2.70 25.07 4.42
C PHE A 310 3.87 24.75 5.35
N GLN A 311 4.96 25.52 5.28
CA GLN A 311 6.06 25.40 6.23
C GLN A 311 5.59 25.76 7.65
N ALA A 312 4.82 26.83 7.82
CA ALA A 312 4.28 27.22 9.12
C ALA A 312 3.34 26.15 9.70
N LEU A 313 2.47 25.54 8.88
CA LEU A 313 1.63 24.40 9.27
C LEU A 313 2.48 23.21 9.73
N THR A 314 3.53 22.89 8.97
CA THR A 314 4.44 21.79 9.29
C THR A 314 5.12 22.01 10.64
N GLU A 315 5.64 23.20 10.90
CA GLU A 315 6.33 23.53 12.16
C GLU A 315 5.39 23.60 13.37
N LYS A 316 4.18 24.16 13.19
CA LYS A 316 3.25 24.41 14.30
C LYS A 316 2.36 23.23 14.65
N GLU A 317 2.03 22.38 13.68
CA GLU A 317 1.07 21.27 13.88
C GLU A 317 1.72 19.91 13.64
N VAL A 318 2.34 19.71 12.48
CA VAL A 318 2.79 18.38 12.05
C VAL A 318 3.99 17.89 12.86
N ARG A 319 4.98 18.75 13.12
CA ARG A 319 6.17 18.39 13.93
C ARG A 319 5.83 18.11 15.40
N PRO A 320 5.01 18.92 16.10
CA PRO A 320 4.56 18.56 17.44
C PRO A 320 3.79 17.24 17.47
N LEU A 321 2.93 16.99 16.47
CA LEU A 321 2.24 15.70 16.32
C LEU A 321 3.23 14.54 16.13
N PHE A 322 4.27 14.73 15.31
CA PHE A 322 5.33 13.74 15.17
C PHE A 322 6.02 13.42 16.49
N ARG A 323 6.38 14.45 17.26
CA ARG A 323 6.99 14.26 18.59
C ARG A 323 6.07 13.54 19.57
N SER A 324 4.79 13.88 19.60
CA SER A 324 3.84 13.20 20.50
C SER A 324 3.68 11.72 20.13
N TRP A 325 3.68 11.39 18.84
CA TRP A 325 3.67 10.00 18.39
C TRP A 325 4.98 9.26 18.72
N GLN A 326 6.14 9.90 18.57
CA GLN A 326 7.43 9.33 19.00
C GLN A 326 7.41 8.98 20.50
N GLU A 327 6.94 9.89 21.34
CA GLU A 327 6.79 9.67 22.78
C GLU A 327 5.81 8.54 23.07
N ARG A 328 4.67 8.52 22.37
CA ARG A 328 3.63 7.50 22.54
C ARG A 328 4.13 6.10 22.20
N VAL A 329 4.77 5.92 21.04
CA VAL A 329 5.25 4.58 20.63
C VAL A 329 6.33 4.04 21.54
N ILE A 330 7.14 4.92 22.15
CA ILE A 330 8.11 4.54 23.18
C ILE A 330 7.39 4.17 24.48
N ALA A 331 6.53 5.06 25.00
CA ALA A 331 5.89 4.89 26.30
C ALA A 331 4.97 3.66 26.35
N GLU A 332 4.25 3.38 25.25
CA GLU A 332 3.36 2.24 25.12
C GLU A 332 4.05 0.99 24.55
N ASN A 333 5.36 1.05 24.26
CA ASN A 333 6.16 -0.05 23.69
C ASN A 333 5.53 -0.67 22.43
N ILE A 334 5.05 0.21 21.53
CA ILE A 334 4.33 -0.15 20.30
C ILE A 334 5.31 -0.66 19.24
N LEU A 335 6.39 0.09 19.01
CA LEU A 335 7.45 -0.26 18.07
C LEU A 335 8.59 -0.95 18.83
N ARG A 336 9.01 -2.11 18.33
CA ARG A 336 10.04 -2.97 18.94
C ARG A 336 11.12 -3.23 17.88
N PRO A 337 12.04 -2.28 17.67
CA PRO A 337 13.04 -2.37 16.62
C PRO A 337 14.01 -3.53 16.88
N ARG A 338 14.21 -4.36 15.85
CA ARG A 338 15.16 -5.46 15.85
C ARG A 338 15.84 -5.56 14.51
N VAL A 339 17.05 -6.11 14.51
CA VAL A 339 17.82 -6.33 13.29
C VAL A 339 18.58 -7.63 13.37
N VAL A 340 18.61 -8.33 12.25
CA VAL A 340 19.58 -9.37 11.98
C VAL A 340 20.45 -8.93 10.83
N TYR A 341 21.76 -9.04 10.98
CA TYR A 341 22.71 -8.62 9.95
C TYR A 341 23.93 -9.51 9.97
N GLY A 342 24.70 -9.47 8.88
CA GLY A 342 25.88 -10.30 8.76
C GLY A 342 26.79 -9.89 7.62
N TYR A 343 28.00 -10.43 7.69
CA TYR A 343 29.04 -10.26 6.68
C TYR A 343 29.45 -11.63 6.17
N PHE A 344 29.65 -11.73 4.87
CA PHE A 344 29.96 -12.99 4.21
C PHE A 344 31.09 -12.79 3.20
N PRO A 345 32.02 -13.75 3.08
CA PRO A 345 32.96 -13.73 1.97
C PRO A 345 32.17 -13.83 0.67
N ALA A 346 32.54 -13.05 -0.34
CA ALA A 346 31.82 -13.02 -1.61
C ALA A 346 32.76 -12.76 -2.79
N ASN A 347 32.33 -13.17 -3.99
CA ASN A 347 32.97 -12.82 -5.24
C ASN A 347 31.93 -12.67 -6.34
N SER A 348 32.29 -11.94 -7.39
CA SER A 348 31.48 -11.84 -8.60
C SER A 348 31.89 -12.86 -9.66
N ASP A 349 30.91 -13.46 -10.32
CA ASP A 349 31.05 -14.22 -11.55
C ASP A 349 30.03 -13.71 -12.56
N LYS A 350 30.47 -12.81 -13.45
CA LYS A 350 29.63 -12.11 -14.43
C LYS A 350 28.48 -11.34 -13.76
N ASN A 351 27.27 -11.87 -13.81
CA ASN A 351 26.06 -11.25 -13.24
C ASN A 351 25.72 -11.82 -11.85
N ASP A 352 26.48 -12.81 -11.41
CA ASP A 352 26.26 -13.50 -10.16
C ASP A 352 27.12 -12.91 -9.05
N LEU A 353 26.50 -12.73 -7.89
CA LEU A 353 27.20 -12.58 -6.61
C LEU A 353 27.18 -13.94 -5.91
N ILE A 354 28.35 -14.56 -5.83
CA ILE A 354 28.58 -15.81 -5.10
C ILE A 354 28.88 -15.42 -3.66
N VAL A 355 28.08 -15.94 -2.72
CA VAL A 355 28.26 -15.76 -1.29
C VAL A 355 28.72 -17.08 -0.70
N TYR A 356 29.85 -17.06 0.00
CA TYR A 356 30.46 -18.25 0.58
C TYR A 356 30.05 -18.43 2.05
N HIS A 357 30.27 -19.64 2.55
CA HIS A 357 29.98 -19.94 3.95
C HIS A 357 30.95 -19.18 4.87
N PRO A 358 30.49 -18.64 6.01
CA PRO A 358 31.37 -17.87 6.91
C PRO A 358 32.51 -18.72 7.51
N ASP A 359 32.26 -20.01 7.73
CA ASP A 359 33.26 -20.95 8.29
C ASP A 359 34.15 -21.61 7.23
N ASP A 360 33.75 -21.54 5.95
CA ASP A 360 34.46 -22.14 4.82
C ASP A 360 34.33 -21.22 3.60
N PRO A 361 35.27 -20.27 3.41
CA PRO A 361 35.19 -19.20 2.41
C PRO A 361 35.36 -19.68 0.95
N ASP A 362 35.57 -20.99 0.75
CA ASP A 362 35.63 -21.62 -0.58
C ASP A 362 34.37 -22.43 -0.90
N ARG A 363 33.51 -22.69 0.10
CA ARG A 363 32.23 -23.36 -0.10
C ARG A 363 31.13 -22.34 -0.44
N GLU A 364 30.60 -22.42 -1.65
CA GLU A 364 29.42 -21.65 -2.07
C GLU A 364 28.24 -21.94 -1.13
N PHE A 365 27.64 -20.88 -0.58
CA PHE A 365 26.48 -20.98 0.30
C PHE A 365 25.20 -20.61 -0.46
N VAL A 366 25.19 -19.41 -1.08
CA VAL A 366 24.11 -18.98 -1.97
C VAL A 366 24.67 -18.17 -3.13
N ARG A 367 23.88 -18.05 -4.21
CA ARG A 367 24.22 -17.28 -5.40
C ARG A 367 23.05 -16.38 -5.82
N PHE A 368 23.30 -15.08 -5.89
CA PHE A 368 22.34 -14.11 -6.40
C PHE A 368 22.65 -13.79 -7.85
N THR A 369 21.65 -13.78 -8.73
CA THR A 369 21.83 -13.40 -10.14
C THR A 369 21.12 -12.08 -10.37
N PHE A 370 21.89 -11.04 -10.65
CA PHE A 370 21.35 -9.69 -10.82
C PHE A 370 21.23 -9.31 -12.30
N PRO A 371 20.21 -8.53 -12.68
CA PRO A 371 20.12 -8.04 -14.04
C PRO A 371 21.21 -6.99 -14.32
N ARG A 372 21.60 -6.90 -15.59
CA ARG A 372 22.58 -5.96 -16.11
C ARG A 372 21.93 -4.98 -17.09
N GLN A 373 22.27 -3.70 -16.98
CA GLN A 373 21.89 -2.71 -17.99
C GLN A 373 22.51 -3.06 -19.35
N ARG A 374 21.71 -3.02 -20.43
CA ARG A 374 22.23 -3.28 -21.79
C ARG A 374 22.94 -2.06 -22.39
N GLU A 375 22.41 -0.89 -22.07
CA GLU A 375 22.89 0.40 -22.53
C GLU A 375 23.54 1.19 -21.37
N ASN A 376 24.04 2.38 -21.65
CA ASN A 376 24.72 3.25 -20.67
C ASN A 376 25.98 2.60 -20.06
N ARG A 377 26.12 2.66 -18.74
CA ARG A 377 27.28 2.15 -17.99
C ARG A 377 27.29 0.63 -17.82
N ARG A 378 26.25 -0.08 -18.29
CA ARG A 378 26.10 -1.54 -18.20
C ARG A 378 26.16 -2.09 -16.76
N LEU A 379 25.66 -1.31 -15.81
CA LEU A 379 25.75 -1.63 -14.38
C LEU A 379 25.02 -2.94 -14.05
N CYS A 380 25.63 -3.72 -13.18
CA CYS A 380 25.11 -4.90 -12.52
C CYS A 380 25.62 -4.91 -11.08
N LEU A 381 24.81 -5.34 -10.11
CA LEU A 381 25.20 -5.33 -8.70
C LEU A 381 26.44 -6.20 -8.42
N ALA A 382 26.60 -7.30 -9.15
CA ALA A 382 27.78 -8.17 -9.02
C ALA A 382 29.09 -7.44 -9.33
N ASP A 383 29.08 -6.44 -10.23
CA ASP A 383 30.31 -5.77 -10.67
C ASP A 383 31.01 -4.99 -9.56
N PHE A 384 30.29 -4.62 -8.51
CA PHE A 384 30.82 -3.91 -7.34
C PHE A 384 31.62 -4.82 -6.39
N PHE A 385 31.70 -6.12 -6.69
CA PHE A 385 32.47 -7.09 -5.91
C PHE A 385 33.63 -7.65 -6.73
N ALA A 386 34.71 -8.02 -6.04
CA ALA A 386 35.91 -8.58 -6.61
C ALA A 386 35.59 -9.85 -7.42
N PRO A 387 36.06 -9.94 -8.68
CA PRO A 387 35.86 -11.12 -9.51
C PRO A 387 36.51 -12.37 -8.95
N VAL A 388 35.93 -13.55 -9.24
CA VAL A 388 36.51 -14.85 -8.87
C VAL A 388 37.94 -15.06 -9.41
N ASP A 389 38.27 -14.47 -10.56
CA ASP A 389 39.60 -14.55 -11.19
C ASP A 389 40.59 -13.47 -10.70
N SER A 390 40.15 -12.55 -9.84
CA SER A 390 41.01 -11.47 -9.31
C SER A 390 41.98 -11.93 -8.23
N GLY A 391 41.82 -13.15 -7.69
CA GLY A 391 42.60 -13.67 -6.56
C GLY A 391 42.31 -12.99 -5.22
N ARG A 392 41.31 -12.10 -5.15
CA ARG A 392 40.88 -11.42 -3.91
C ARG A 392 39.51 -11.91 -3.48
N LYS A 393 39.32 -12.13 -2.18
CA LYS A 393 38.02 -12.46 -1.59
C LYS A 393 37.36 -11.17 -1.11
N ASP A 394 36.18 -10.85 -1.62
CA ASP A 394 35.42 -9.67 -1.23
C ASP A 394 34.52 -9.94 -0.02
N VAL A 395 33.83 -8.92 0.47
CA VAL A 395 32.85 -8.99 1.54
C VAL A 395 31.50 -8.43 1.07
N ALA A 396 30.44 -9.21 1.24
CA ALA A 396 29.06 -8.77 1.11
C ALA A 396 28.42 -8.68 2.48
N ALA A 397 27.74 -7.57 2.77
CA ALA A 397 26.96 -7.41 3.98
C ALA A 397 25.47 -7.51 3.63
N PHE A 398 24.70 -8.11 4.54
CA PHE A 398 23.24 -8.21 4.42
C PHE A 398 22.61 -7.81 5.75
N HIS A 399 21.43 -7.20 5.68
CA HIS A 399 20.64 -6.95 6.87
C HIS A 399 19.15 -7.14 6.59
N LEU A 400 18.42 -7.46 7.65
CA LEU A 400 16.97 -7.38 7.71
C LEU A 400 16.60 -6.69 9.03
N VAL A 401 15.85 -5.60 8.93
CA VAL A 401 15.34 -4.82 10.06
C VAL A 401 13.83 -4.98 10.16
N THR A 402 13.30 -4.83 11.36
CA THR A 402 11.86 -4.72 11.63
C THR A 402 11.61 -3.77 12.78
N VAL A 403 10.44 -3.16 12.84
CA VAL A 403 9.92 -2.48 14.06
C VAL A 403 8.92 -3.33 14.83
N GLY A 404 8.82 -4.62 14.48
CA GLY A 404 8.07 -5.63 15.22
C GLY A 404 6.58 -5.70 14.85
N ARG A 405 6.02 -6.92 14.94
CA ARG A 405 4.63 -7.23 14.57
C ARG A 405 3.59 -6.49 15.42
N HIS A 406 3.98 -6.08 16.63
CA HIS A 406 3.10 -5.37 17.54
C HIS A 406 2.58 -4.04 16.95
N ALA A 407 3.35 -3.41 16.05
CA ALA A 407 2.91 -2.23 15.31
C ALA A 407 1.62 -2.51 14.51
N SER A 408 1.60 -3.60 13.72
CA SER A 408 0.45 -3.97 12.90
C SER A 408 -0.72 -4.49 13.74
N GLU A 409 -0.46 -5.12 14.88
CA GLU A 409 -1.49 -5.53 15.84
C GLU A 409 -2.18 -4.33 16.47
N TYR A 410 -1.40 -3.36 16.98
CA TYR A 410 -1.92 -2.13 17.56
C TYR A 410 -2.67 -1.30 16.52
N ALA A 411 -2.16 -1.21 15.29
CA ALA A 411 -2.86 -0.56 14.19
C ALA A 411 -4.24 -1.21 13.91
N ARG A 412 -4.32 -2.55 13.93
CA ARG A 412 -5.59 -3.27 13.81
C ARG A 412 -6.55 -2.96 14.96
N GLU A 413 -6.05 -2.82 16.19
CA GLU A 413 -6.86 -2.41 17.34
C GLU A 413 -7.42 -0.99 17.19
N LEU A 414 -6.59 -0.02 16.77
CA LEU A 414 -7.02 1.35 16.50
C LEU A 414 -8.12 1.37 15.46
N PHE A 415 -7.93 0.64 14.36
CA PHE A 415 -8.93 0.53 13.29
C PHE A 415 -10.24 -0.09 13.78
N ALA A 416 -10.17 -1.17 14.58
CA ALA A 416 -11.34 -1.83 15.14
C ALA A 416 -12.11 -0.96 16.16
N ARG A 417 -11.42 -0.01 16.80
CA ARG A 417 -12.02 0.98 17.71
C ARG A 417 -12.45 2.26 17.00
N ASP A 418 -12.40 2.28 15.67
CA ASP A 418 -12.73 3.44 14.83
C ASP A 418 -11.85 4.66 15.10
N GLN A 419 -10.61 4.44 15.52
CA GLN A 419 -9.60 5.49 15.68
C GLN A 419 -8.76 5.58 14.40
N TYR A 420 -9.42 5.90 13.29
CA TYR A 420 -8.83 5.91 11.95
C TYR A 420 -7.69 6.91 11.78
N ARG A 421 -7.79 8.07 12.42
CA ARG A 421 -6.74 9.08 12.38
C ARG A 421 -5.49 8.58 13.09
N ASP A 422 -5.66 7.98 14.27
CA ASP A 422 -4.54 7.41 15.02
C ASP A 422 -3.94 6.21 14.29
N TYR A 423 -4.78 5.38 13.65
CA TYR A 423 -4.34 4.30 12.78
C TYR A 423 -3.45 4.82 11.64
N LEU A 424 -3.89 5.86 10.93
CA LEU A 424 -3.12 6.48 9.85
C LEU A 424 -1.74 6.93 10.35
N TYR A 425 -1.72 7.60 11.50
CA TYR A 425 -0.49 8.13 12.07
C TYR A 425 0.48 7.03 12.50
N LEU A 426 -0.02 6.03 13.24
CA LEU A 426 0.80 4.91 13.69
C LEU A 426 1.33 4.09 12.51
N HIS A 427 0.47 3.75 11.54
CA HIS A 427 0.88 2.98 10.38
C HIS A 427 1.98 3.71 9.61
N GLY A 428 1.77 4.98 9.28
CA GLY A 428 2.78 5.80 8.60
C GLY A 428 4.10 5.90 9.37
N LEU A 429 4.02 6.15 10.69
CA LEU A 429 5.21 6.22 11.54
C LEU A 429 5.95 4.88 11.58
N SER A 430 5.23 3.76 11.68
CA SER A 430 5.83 2.44 11.76
C SER A 430 6.57 2.05 10.48
N VAL A 431 6.01 2.35 9.30
CA VAL A 431 6.64 2.11 7.99
C VAL A 431 7.91 2.96 7.85
N GLU A 432 7.82 4.26 8.12
CA GLU A 432 8.98 5.15 7.97
C GLU A 432 10.05 4.92 9.06
N THR A 433 9.66 4.39 10.22
CA THR A 433 10.62 3.95 11.25
C THR A 433 11.34 2.68 10.82
N ALA A 434 10.70 1.76 10.10
CA ALA A 434 11.39 0.60 9.52
C ALA A 434 12.44 1.02 8.46
N GLU A 435 12.10 1.98 7.60
CA GLU A 435 13.06 2.57 6.66
C GLU A 435 14.18 3.36 7.36
N GLY A 436 13.83 4.15 8.39
CA GLY A 436 14.81 4.84 9.22
C GLY A 436 15.74 3.87 9.95
N MET A 437 15.22 2.73 10.40
CA MET A 437 15.99 1.65 11.00
C MET A 437 16.96 1.03 9.99
N ALA A 438 16.53 0.86 8.72
CA ALA A 438 17.40 0.37 7.66
C ALA A 438 18.56 1.33 7.38
N GLU A 439 18.30 2.64 7.35
CA GLU A 439 19.33 3.66 7.14
C GLU A 439 20.29 3.78 8.32
N TYR A 440 19.75 3.78 9.55
CA TYR A 440 20.51 3.78 10.79
C TYR A 440 21.45 2.58 10.86
N TRP A 441 20.95 1.38 10.55
CA TRP A 441 21.77 0.18 10.58
C TRP A 441 22.79 0.11 9.46
N HIS A 442 22.43 0.61 8.26
CA HIS A 442 23.37 0.73 7.16
C HIS A 442 24.54 1.65 7.53
N LYS A 443 24.29 2.77 8.24
CA LYS A 443 25.34 3.61 8.80
C LYS A 443 26.25 2.85 9.76
N ARG A 444 25.69 2.06 10.68
CA ARG A 444 26.51 1.24 11.59
C ARG A 444 27.37 0.22 10.86
N ILE A 445 26.84 -0.39 9.80
CA ILE A 445 27.63 -1.29 8.94
C ILE A 445 28.79 -0.55 8.26
N ARG A 446 28.58 0.68 7.78
CA ARG A 446 29.67 1.51 7.22
C ARG A 446 30.73 1.83 8.28
N GLU A 447 30.34 2.12 9.51
CA GLU A 447 31.26 2.35 10.64
C GLU A 447 32.06 1.08 10.98
N GLU A 448 31.39 -0.07 11.06
CA GLU A 448 32.01 -1.37 11.33
C GLU A 448 33.00 -1.78 10.23
N LEU A 449 32.71 -1.46 8.97
CA LEU A 449 33.60 -1.67 7.82
C LEU A 449 34.73 -0.63 7.71
N GLY A 450 34.76 0.37 8.60
CA GLY A 450 35.77 1.43 8.59
C GLY A 450 35.64 2.43 7.43
N ILE A 451 34.47 2.50 6.79
CA ILE A 451 34.18 3.40 5.66
C ILE A 451 33.21 4.54 6.01
N GLY A 452 32.71 4.58 7.24
CA GLY A 452 31.80 5.63 7.73
C GLY A 452 32.43 7.03 7.83
N GLY A 453 33.76 7.16 7.70
CA GLY A 453 34.43 8.47 7.67
C GLY A 453 34.09 9.33 6.44
N GLU A 454 33.47 8.74 5.42
CA GLU A 454 33.01 9.41 4.20
C GLU A 454 31.52 9.84 4.28
N ASP A 455 30.86 9.59 5.40
CA ASP A 455 29.46 9.98 5.60
C ASP A 455 29.32 11.50 5.75
N SER A 456 28.25 12.06 5.16
CA SER A 456 27.89 13.45 5.44
C SER A 456 27.57 13.64 6.94
N PRO A 457 28.04 14.73 7.57
CA PRO A 457 27.69 15.05 8.95
C PRO A 457 26.21 15.46 9.10
N VAL A 458 25.52 15.71 7.98
CA VAL A 458 24.09 16.07 7.96
C VAL A 458 23.28 14.82 7.64
N VAL A 459 22.48 14.32 8.59
CA VAL A 459 21.67 13.09 8.42
C VAL A 459 20.81 13.14 7.16
N ARG A 460 20.22 14.30 6.85
CA ARG A 460 19.39 14.48 5.65
C ARG A 460 20.12 14.20 4.34
N ASP A 461 21.43 14.43 4.30
CA ASP A 461 22.23 14.17 3.11
C ASP A 461 22.49 12.67 2.89
N LEU A 462 22.32 11.83 3.92
CA LEU A 462 22.44 10.38 3.78
C LEU A 462 21.34 9.84 2.85
N PHE A 463 20.13 10.41 2.88
CA PHE A 463 19.06 10.06 1.93
C PHE A 463 19.41 10.40 0.46
N ALA A 464 20.39 11.29 0.25
CA ALA A 464 20.94 11.64 -1.06
C ALA A 464 22.17 10.78 -1.42
N GLN A 465 22.42 9.69 -0.70
CA GLN A 465 23.60 8.83 -0.83
C GLN A 465 24.93 9.59 -0.74
N ARG A 466 25.02 10.63 0.09
CA ARG A 466 26.28 11.30 0.43
C ARG A 466 27.06 10.51 1.47
N TYR A 467 27.42 9.28 1.08
CA TYR A 467 28.26 8.33 1.79
C TYR A 467 28.90 7.38 0.77
N ARG A 468 29.89 6.60 1.20
CA ARG A 468 30.48 5.50 0.42
C ARG A 468 29.58 4.27 0.42
N GLY A 469 29.47 3.61 -0.73
CA GLY A 469 28.65 2.41 -0.89
C GLY A 469 27.16 2.71 -1.12
N SER A 470 26.35 1.65 -1.08
CA SER A 470 24.90 1.71 -1.24
C SER A 470 24.24 0.46 -0.64
N ARG A 471 23.01 0.58 -0.13
CA ARG A 471 22.16 -0.58 0.20
C ARG A 471 21.15 -0.80 -0.92
N TYR A 472 20.84 -2.04 -1.25
CA TYR A 472 19.89 -2.40 -2.30
C TYR A 472 18.85 -3.37 -1.75
N SER A 473 17.60 -2.92 -1.69
CA SER A 473 16.49 -3.72 -1.18
C SER A 473 15.88 -4.58 -2.28
N PHE A 474 15.60 -5.85 -2.00
CA PHE A 474 15.01 -6.76 -2.97
C PHE A 474 13.62 -6.28 -3.42
N GLY A 475 13.31 -6.45 -4.70
CA GLY A 475 12.10 -5.93 -5.35
C GLY A 475 12.26 -4.54 -5.98
N TYR A 476 13.42 -3.88 -5.80
CA TYR A 476 13.78 -2.61 -6.45
C TYR A 476 14.49 -2.83 -7.80
N PRO A 477 14.57 -1.81 -8.68
CA PRO A 477 15.07 -1.97 -10.05
C PRO A 477 16.43 -2.66 -10.24
N ALA A 478 17.36 -2.53 -9.28
CA ALA A 478 18.69 -3.18 -9.36
C ALA A 478 18.68 -4.66 -8.93
N CYS A 479 17.72 -5.07 -8.09
CA CYS A 479 17.52 -6.45 -7.63
C CYS A 479 16.01 -6.77 -7.58
N PRO A 480 15.34 -6.84 -8.75
CA PRO A 480 13.88 -6.80 -8.85
C PRO A 480 13.18 -8.10 -8.44
N ARG A 481 13.95 -9.20 -8.32
CA ARG A 481 13.45 -10.52 -7.96
C ARG A 481 13.21 -10.59 -6.45
N LEU A 482 11.96 -10.76 -6.06
CA LEU A 482 11.62 -10.96 -4.66
C LEU A 482 11.94 -12.38 -4.20
N GLU A 483 12.01 -13.35 -5.10
CA GLU A 483 12.36 -14.74 -4.78
C GLU A 483 13.77 -14.84 -4.16
N ASP A 484 14.64 -13.86 -4.45
CA ASP A 484 15.98 -13.78 -3.84
C ASP A 484 15.92 -13.53 -2.31
N GLN A 485 14.76 -13.16 -1.75
CA GLN A 485 14.53 -13.13 -0.31
C GLN A 485 14.75 -14.50 0.34
N GLU A 486 14.43 -15.62 -0.32
CA GLU A 486 14.69 -16.95 0.22
C GLU A 486 16.18 -17.16 0.54
N LYS A 487 17.06 -16.64 -0.33
CA LYS A 487 18.51 -16.71 -0.15
C LYS A 487 18.96 -15.82 0.99
N LEU A 488 18.38 -14.62 1.13
CA LEU A 488 18.63 -13.77 2.30
C LEU A 488 18.15 -14.44 3.59
N PHE A 489 17.03 -15.16 3.57
CA PHE A 489 16.54 -15.93 4.71
C PHE A 489 17.46 -17.09 5.08
N ALA A 490 18.01 -17.79 4.09
CA ALA A 490 19.03 -18.82 4.33
C ALA A 490 20.31 -18.24 4.94
N LEU A 491 20.69 -17.02 4.55
CA LEU A 491 21.89 -16.33 5.09
C LEU A 491 21.66 -15.81 6.52
N LEU A 492 20.55 -15.12 6.76
CA LEU A 492 20.34 -14.33 7.97
C LEU A 492 19.47 -15.00 9.03
N GLU A 493 18.70 -16.03 8.69
CA GLU A 493 17.70 -16.64 9.58
C GLU A 493 16.83 -15.59 10.32
N PRO A 494 16.05 -14.75 9.61
CA PRO A 494 15.29 -13.65 10.21
C PRO A 494 14.18 -14.07 11.18
N GLY A 495 13.83 -15.36 11.23
CA GLY A 495 12.96 -15.89 12.27
C GLY A 495 13.45 -15.61 13.69
N ARG A 496 14.76 -15.37 13.88
CA ARG A 496 15.34 -14.94 15.16
C ARG A 496 14.89 -13.55 15.62
N ILE A 497 14.32 -12.73 14.73
CA ILE A 497 13.73 -11.42 15.04
C ILE A 497 12.23 -11.39 14.72
N ASP A 498 11.57 -12.54 14.70
CA ASP A 498 10.13 -12.71 14.44
C ASP A 498 9.68 -12.23 13.04
N VAL A 499 10.58 -12.27 12.06
CA VAL A 499 10.25 -11.97 10.65
C VAL A 499 10.15 -13.26 9.85
N THR A 500 9.05 -13.39 9.11
CA THR A 500 8.74 -14.52 8.24
C THR A 500 8.57 -14.06 6.78
N LEU A 501 8.50 -15.02 5.87
CA LEU A 501 8.33 -14.78 4.43
C LEU A 501 6.99 -15.36 3.98
N SER A 502 6.19 -14.59 3.25
CA SER A 502 4.95 -15.08 2.64
C SER A 502 5.21 -15.96 1.41
N ASP A 503 4.18 -16.63 0.89
CA ASP A 503 4.26 -17.43 -0.33
C ASP A 503 4.67 -16.58 -1.56
N GLU A 504 4.36 -15.28 -1.55
CA GLU A 504 4.74 -14.28 -2.54
C GLU A 504 6.03 -13.52 -2.18
N TYR A 505 6.84 -14.08 -1.29
CA TYR A 505 8.15 -13.55 -0.89
C TYR A 505 8.10 -12.16 -0.24
N GLN A 506 6.96 -11.81 0.39
CA GLN A 506 6.86 -10.58 1.19
C GLN A 506 7.33 -10.82 2.62
N LEU A 507 7.92 -9.80 3.23
CA LEU A 507 8.29 -9.84 4.64
C LEU A 507 7.05 -9.65 5.51
N ASP A 508 6.91 -10.49 6.54
CA ASP A 508 5.90 -10.34 7.59
C ASP A 508 6.58 -10.29 8.98
N PRO A 509 6.38 -9.24 9.79
CA PRO A 509 5.49 -8.11 9.54
C PRO A 509 5.97 -7.19 8.42
N GLU A 510 5.02 -6.54 7.75
CA GLU A 510 5.24 -5.64 6.61
C GLU A 510 6.11 -4.42 6.96
N GLN A 511 6.18 -4.03 8.24
CA GLN A 511 7.09 -3.00 8.75
C GLN A 511 8.52 -3.54 8.92
N SER A 512 9.05 -4.12 7.84
CA SER A 512 10.38 -4.73 7.78
C SER A 512 11.03 -4.43 6.43
N THR A 513 12.35 -4.26 6.43
CA THR A 513 13.14 -3.99 5.22
C THR A 513 14.39 -4.85 5.23
N SER A 514 14.75 -5.38 4.08
CA SER A 514 15.94 -6.21 3.89
C SER A 514 16.80 -5.65 2.76
N ALA A 515 18.12 -5.71 2.87
CA ALA A 515 19.00 -5.28 1.78
C ALA A 515 20.34 -6.02 1.72
N LEU A 516 20.89 -6.04 0.50
CA LEU A 516 22.31 -6.22 0.22
C LEU A 516 23.03 -4.87 0.39
N ILE A 517 24.12 -4.84 1.15
CA ILE A 517 24.96 -3.67 1.33
C ILE A 517 26.26 -3.84 0.55
N VAL A 518 26.54 -2.87 -0.30
CA VAL A 518 27.69 -2.80 -1.18
C VAL A 518 28.61 -1.69 -0.69
N HIS A 519 29.87 -2.03 -0.37
CA HIS A 519 30.85 -1.07 0.15
C HIS A 519 31.60 -0.29 -0.94
N HIS A 520 31.49 -0.71 -2.20
CA HIS A 520 32.25 -0.16 -3.31
C HIS A 520 32.00 1.36 -3.49
N PRO A 521 33.03 2.20 -3.65
CA PRO A 521 32.87 3.66 -3.72
C PRO A 521 32.01 4.15 -4.88
N GLU A 522 32.01 3.44 -6.01
CA GLU A 522 31.16 3.77 -7.16
C GLU A 522 29.70 3.27 -7.04
N ALA A 523 29.35 2.54 -5.98
CA ALA A 523 27.99 2.03 -5.82
C ALA A 523 27.00 3.18 -5.54
N LYS A 524 26.00 3.31 -6.41
CA LYS A 524 24.87 4.25 -6.31
C LYS A 524 23.61 3.60 -6.88
N TYR A 525 22.45 4.09 -6.50
CA TYR A 525 21.19 3.57 -7.05
C TYR A 525 21.15 3.69 -8.58
N PHE A 526 20.73 2.62 -9.23
CA PHE A 526 20.50 2.56 -10.67
C PHE A 526 19.31 1.65 -10.96
N GLY A 527 18.67 1.87 -12.12
CA GLY A 527 17.63 0.99 -12.63
C GLY A 527 18.08 0.21 -13.85
N VAL A 528 17.62 -1.03 -13.97
CA VAL A 528 17.73 -1.79 -15.21
C VAL A 528 16.45 -1.55 -16.02
N LYS A 529 16.58 -0.86 -17.15
CA LYS A 529 15.50 -0.64 -18.11
C LYS A 529 15.54 -1.70 -19.20
#